data_AF-A0A2S8S3H7-F1
#
_entry.id   AF-A0A2S8S3H7-F1
#
_cell.length_a   1.000
_cell.length_b   1.000
_cell.length_c   1.000
_cell.angle_alpha   90.00
_cell.angle_beta   90.00
_cell.angle_gamma   90.00
#
_symmetry.space_group_name_H-M   'P 1'
#
loop_
_entity.id
_entity.type
_entity.pdbx_description
1 polymer ?
#
loop_
_entity_poly.entity_id
_entity_poly.type
_entity_poly.pdbx_seq_one_letter_code
_entity_poly.pdbx_strand_id
1 'polypeptide(L)'
;MPPLTSSRTRLVAAALLTIPVCGVAHAATALDCLPPVPPAPVMDAATRAEFRVELGQEFTAYFDEAQAYLRCLDAARAEVSEEINRAIRDYQALGTEPDG
;
A
#
# COMPACT_ATOMS: atom_id res chain seq x y z
N MET A 1 -19.20 -1.22 69.92
CA MET A 1 -19.65 -1.90 68.68
C MET A 1 -19.04 -1.16 67.50
N PRO A 2 -18.26 -1.82 66.62
CA PRO A 2 -17.80 -1.27 65.33
C PRO A 2 -18.95 -1.38 64.30
N PRO A 3 -18.95 -0.69 63.13
CA PRO A 3 -18.15 -1.10 61.97
C PRO A 3 -17.51 0.07 61.16
N LEU A 4 -16.35 -0.19 60.54
CA LEU A 4 -16.10 -0.20 59.08
C LEU A 4 -16.62 1.07 58.38
N THR A 5 -15.78 1.87 57.73
CA THR A 5 -15.38 1.53 56.37
C THR A 5 -14.07 2.18 55.92
N SER A 6 -13.16 1.27 55.57
CA SER A 6 -12.13 1.44 54.55
C SER A 6 -12.73 1.95 53.24
N SER A 7 -12.09 2.95 52.62
CA SER A 7 -11.88 2.91 51.17
C SER A 7 -10.70 3.82 50.81
N ARG A 8 -9.49 3.26 50.80
CA ARG A 8 -8.37 3.85 50.05
C ARG A 8 -8.64 3.56 48.59
N THR A 9 -9.28 4.50 47.90
CA THR A 9 -9.50 4.48 46.46
C THR A 9 -8.15 4.47 45.76
N ARG A 10 -7.65 3.28 45.43
CA ARG A 10 -6.49 3.12 44.55
C ARG A 10 -6.97 3.44 43.14
N LEU A 11 -6.68 4.65 42.66
CA LEU A 11 -6.74 4.93 41.22
C LEU A 11 -5.67 4.07 40.55
N VAL A 12 -6.10 2.93 40.01
CA VAL A 12 -5.30 2.17 39.05
C VAL A 12 -5.40 2.94 37.73
N ALA A 13 -4.40 3.78 37.47
CA ALA A 13 -4.24 4.39 36.16
C ALA A 13 -3.94 3.26 35.15
N ALA A 14 -4.95 2.88 34.38
CA ALA A 14 -4.79 1.98 33.25
C ALA A 14 -4.01 2.73 32.17
N ALA A 15 -2.68 2.53 32.14
CA ALA A 15 -1.84 2.96 31.03
C ALA A 15 -2.25 2.14 29.80
N LEU A 16 -3.15 2.68 28.99
CA LEU A 16 -3.44 2.20 27.64
C LEU A 16 -2.18 2.37 26.80
N LEU A 17 -1.37 1.31 26.75
CA LEU A 17 -0.17 1.23 25.94
C LEU A 17 -0.60 1.08 24.47
N THR A 18 -0.93 2.19 23.82
CA THR A 18 -1.11 2.22 22.37
C THR A 18 0.26 2.04 21.75
N ILE A 19 0.61 0.79 21.42
CA ILE A 19 1.80 0.48 20.64
C ILE A 19 1.60 1.17 19.29
N PRO A 20 2.41 2.19 18.92
CA PRO A 20 2.34 2.73 17.59
C PRO A 20 2.81 1.61 16.66
N VAL A 21 1.92 1.12 15.80
CA VAL A 21 2.32 0.28 14.68
C VAL A 21 3.14 1.19 13.76
N CYS A 22 4.46 1.21 13.98
CA CYS A 22 5.39 1.70 12.98
C CYS A 22 5.20 0.79 11.77
N GLY A 23 4.39 1.23 10.81
CA GLY A 23 4.34 0.61 9.49
C GLY A 23 5.75 0.68 8.93
N VAL A 24 6.43 -0.46 8.86
CA VAL A 24 7.60 -0.57 8.00
C VAL A 24 7.09 -0.26 6.60
N ALA A 25 7.53 0.84 6.02
CA ALA A 25 7.26 1.12 4.62
C ALA A 25 7.94 -0.02 3.85
N HIS A 26 7.14 -1.01 3.45
CA HIS A 26 7.63 -2.05 2.58
C HIS A 26 7.89 -1.37 1.23
N ALA A 27 9.15 -1.35 0.80
CA ALA A 27 9.50 -0.90 -0.52
C ALA A 27 8.71 -1.77 -1.52
N ALA A 28 7.73 -1.19 -2.18
CA ALA A 28 6.97 -1.90 -3.20
C ALA A 28 7.93 -2.20 -4.35
N THR A 29 8.08 -3.46 -4.71
CA THR A 29 8.78 -3.84 -5.93
C THR A 29 7.78 -4.04 -7.05
N ALA A 30 8.24 -3.98 -8.30
CA ALA A 30 7.37 -4.27 -9.44
C ALA A 30 6.78 -5.69 -9.38
N LEU A 31 7.43 -6.62 -8.65
CA LEU A 31 6.94 -7.99 -8.46
C LEU A 31 5.74 -8.07 -7.52
N ASP A 32 5.53 -7.04 -6.68
CA ASP A 32 4.39 -6.98 -5.77
C ASP A 32 3.12 -6.44 -6.45
N CYS A 33 3.26 -5.87 -7.66
CA CYS A 33 2.15 -5.30 -8.42
C CYS A 33 1.50 -6.36 -9.30
N LEU A 34 0.27 -6.76 -8.97
CA LEU A 34 -0.50 -7.72 -9.76
C LEU A 34 -1.34 -7.01 -10.83
N PRO A 35 -1.16 -7.30 -12.13
CA PRO A 35 -2.00 -6.75 -13.17
C PRO A 35 -3.41 -7.37 -13.11
N PRO A 36 -4.48 -6.56 -13.26
CA PRO A 36 -5.83 -7.10 -13.32
C PRO A 36 -6.09 -7.81 -14.64
N VAL A 37 -7.01 -8.78 -14.62
CA VAL A 37 -7.43 -9.52 -15.82
C VAL A 37 -8.62 -8.79 -16.46
N PRO A 38 -8.54 -8.41 -17.75
CA PRO A 38 -9.67 -7.80 -18.45
C PRO A 38 -10.88 -8.74 -18.49
N PRO A 39 -12.11 -8.22 -18.35
CA PRO A 39 -13.33 -9.00 -18.57
C PRO A 39 -13.39 -9.57 -19.98
N ALA A 40 -13.94 -10.78 -20.13
CA ALA A 40 -14.09 -11.40 -21.43
C ALA A 40 -15.13 -10.64 -22.28
N PRO A 41 -14.86 -10.41 -23.58
CA PRO A 41 -15.78 -9.67 -24.43
C PRO A 41 -17.04 -10.49 -24.74
N VAL A 42 -18.22 -9.92 -24.47
CA VAL A 42 -19.52 -10.53 -24.82
C VAL A 42 -19.97 -10.05 -26.20
N MET A 43 -19.89 -10.93 -27.21
CA MET A 43 -20.15 -10.58 -28.61
C MET A 43 -21.62 -10.57 -29.00
N ASP A 44 -22.46 -11.34 -28.32
CA ASP A 44 -23.91 -11.36 -28.58
C ASP A 44 -24.61 -10.09 -28.07
N ALA A 45 -25.41 -9.48 -28.94
CA ALA A 45 -26.07 -8.21 -28.64
C ALA A 45 -27.25 -8.38 -27.68
N ALA A 46 -27.99 -9.50 -27.77
CA ALA A 46 -29.10 -9.77 -26.86
C ALA A 46 -28.61 -9.97 -25.43
N THR A 47 -27.56 -10.78 -25.26
CA THR A 47 -26.88 -11.02 -23.98
C THR A 47 -26.33 -9.73 -23.39
N ARG A 48 -25.67 -8.87 -24.20
CA ARG A 48 -25.22 -7.56 -23.71
C ARG A 48 -26.36 -6.65 -23.26
N ALA A 49 -27.51 -6.71 -23.92
CA ALA A 49 -28.67 -5.88 -23.57
C ALA A 49 -29.33 -6.38 -22.27
N GLU A 50 -29.44 -7.70 -22.12
CA GLU A 50 -29.99 -8.36 -20.94
C GLU A 50 -29.13 -8.15 -19.69
N PHE A 51 -27.81 -8.38 -19.80
CA PHE A 51 -26.88 -8.32 -18.66
C PHE A 51 -26.05 -7.04 -18.61
N ARG A 52 -26.57 -5.94 -19.15
CA ARG A 52 -25.83 -4.68 -19.31
C ARG A 52 -25.30 -4.12 -17.98
N VAL A 53 -26.07 -4.29 -16.90
CA VAL A 53 -25.72 -3.75 -15.58
C VAL A 53 -24.59 -4.58 -14.97
N GLU A 54 -24.72 -5.89 -14.99
CA GLU A 54 -23.76 -6.85 -14.47
C GLU A 54 -22.42 -6.75 -15.21
N LEU A 55 -22.46 -6.75 -16.55
CA LEU A 55 -21.27 -6.52 -17.36
C LEU A 55 -20.64 -5.15 -17.03
N GLY A 56 -21.45 -4.10 -16.88
CA GLY A 56 -20.94 -2.79 -16.48
C GLY A 56 -20.20 -2.79 -15.13
N GLN A 57 -20.66 -3.60 -14.17
CA GLN A 57 -19.99 -3.76 -12.88
C GLN A 57 -18.65 -4.48 -13.02
N GLU A 58 -18.55 -5.53 -13.85
CA GLU A 58 -17.28 -6.22 -14.11
C GLU A 58 -16.24 -5.27 -14.72
N PHE A 59 -16.64 -4.43 -15.68
CA PHE A 59 -15.74 -3.43 -16.26
C PHE A 59 -15.34 -2.36 -15.24
N THR A 60 -16.27 -1.92 -14.39
CA THR A 60 -15.97 -0.94 -13.33
C THR A 60 -14.95 -1.50 -12.34
N ALA A 61 -15.14 -2.75 -11.89
CA ALA A 61 -14.20 -3.44 -11.00
C ALA A 61 -12.81 -3.55 -11.65
N TYR A 62 -12.74 -3.96 -12.93
CA TYR A 62 -11.48 -4.00 -13.67
C TYR A 62 -10.77 -2.64 -13.72
N PHE A 63 -11.50 -1.53 -13.93
CA PHE A 63 -10.90 -0.21 -13.98
C PHE A 63 -10.36 0.24 -12.61
N ASP A 64 -11.07 -0.05 -11.54
CA ASP A 64 -10.62 0.26 -10.18
C ASP A 64 -9.35 -0.53 -9.83
N GLU A 65 -9.31 -1.81 -10.18
CA GLU A 65 -8.13 -2.66 -10.01
C GLU A 65 -6.96 -2.21 -10.90
N ALA A 66 -7.23 -1.77 -12.13
CA ALA A 66 -6.20 -1.23 -13.04
C ALA A 66 -5.56 0.04 -12.48
N GLN A 67 -6.37 0.92 -11.88
CA GLN A 67 -5.83 2.09 -11.21
C GLN A 67 -5.01 1.71 -9.97
N ALA A 68 -5.43 0.69 -9.21
CA ALA A 68 -4.65 0.18 -8.08
C ALA A 68 -3.29 -0.39 -8.52
N TYR A 69 -3.28 -1.15 -9.62
CA TYR A 69 -2.06 -1.67 -10.22
C TYR A 69 -1.11 -0.55 -10.66
N LEU A 70 -1.61 0.49 -11.34
CA LEU A 70 -0.77 1.62 -11.76
C LEU A 70 -0.18 2.39 -10.58
N ARG A 71 -0.98 2.63 -9.52
CA ARG A 71 -0.46 3.26 -8.29
C ARG A 71 0.63 2.42 -7.63
N CYS A 72 0.52 1.09 -7.67
CA CYS A 72 1.58 0.21 -7.19
C CYS A 72 2.86 0.37 -8.02
N LEU A 73 2.75 0.36 -9.36
CA LEU A 73 3.89 0.53 -10.24
C LEU A 73 4.58 1.89 -10.04
N ASP A 74 3.81 2.96 -9.82
CA ASP A 74 4.36 4.28 -9.53
C ASP A 74 5.17 4.29 -8.22
N ALA A 75 4.69 3.60 -7.18
CA ALA A 75 5.43 3.44 -5.94
C ALA A 75 6.73 2.64 -6.15
N ALA A 76 6.67 1.53 -6.91
CA ALA A 76 7.85 0.74 -7.23
C ALA A 76 8.87 1.51 -8.06
N ARG A 77 8.40 2.35 -9.00
CA ARG A 77 9.25 3.25 -9.77
C ARG A 77 9.93 4.28 -8.87
N ALA A 78 9.21 4.84 -7.90
CA ALA A 78 9.77 5.82 -6.98
C ALA A 78 10.94 5.22 -6.19
N GLU A 79 10.76 4.01 -5.64
CA GLU A 79 11.81 3.27 -4.92
C GLU A 79 13.08 3.09 -5.76
N VAL A 80 12.94 2.56 -6.99
CA VAL A 80 14.07 2.36 -7.90
C VAL A 80 14.75 3.70 -8.24
N SER A 81 13.97 4.77 -8.38
CA SER A 81 14.52 6.11 -8.64
C SER A 81 15.35 6.63 -7.47
N GLU A 82 14.94 6.36 -6.23
CA GLU A 82 15.72 6.72 -5.05
C GLU A 82 17.05 5.95 -5.00
N GLU A 83 17.02 4.67 -5.33
CA GLU A 83 18.23 3.83 -5.37
C GLU A 83 19.20 4.26 -6.47
N ILE A 84 18.70 4.60 -7.67
CA ILE A 84 19.52 5.18 -8.74
C ILE A 84 20.21 6.47 -8.26
N ASN A 85 19.47 7.37 -7.61
CA ASN A 85 20.03 8.61 -7.10
C ASN A 85 21.07 8.37 -5.99
N ARG A 86 20.90 7.31 -5.18
CA ARG A 86 21.90 6.88 -4.20
C ARG A 86 23.18 6.41 -4.89
N ALA A 87 23.06 5.50 -5.85
CA ALA A 87 24.19 4.98 -6.60
C ALA A 87 24.98 6.09 -7.34
N ILE A 88 24.27 7.10 -7.89
CA ILE A 88 24.91 8.27 -8.51
C ILE A 88 25.77 9.04 -7.49
N ARG A 89 25.25 9.29 -6.28
CA ARG A 89 26.01 9.99 -5.22
C ARG A 89 27.23 9.18 -4.79
N ASP A 90 27.07 7.87 -4.65
CA ASP A 90 28.16 6.97 -4.27
C ASP A 90 29.26 6.96 -5.35
N TYR A 91 28.88 6.92 -6.63
CA TYR A 91 29.82 7.02 -7.74
C TYR A 91 30.58 8.36 -7.74
N GLN A 92 29.87 9.48 -7.54
CA GLN A 92 30.48 10.80 -7.47
C GLN A 92 31.47 10.93 -6.30
N ALA A 93 31.22 10.23 -5.19
CA ALA A 93 32.09 10.23 -4.02
C ALA A 93 33.43 9.49 -4.25
N LEU A 94 33.56 8.71 -5.32
CA LEU A 94 34.83 8.07 -5.68
C LEU A 94 35.91 9.10 -6.10
N GLY A 95 35.50 10.31 -6.48
CA GLY A 95 36.39 11.35 -6.99
C GLY A 95 36.91 11.05 -8.40
N THR A 96 37.68 11.97 -8.96
CA THR A 96 38.53 11.69 -10.13
C THR A 96 39.84 11.08 -9.65
N GLU A 97 40.38 10.11 -10.39
CA GLU A 97 41.77 9.65 -10.20
C GLU A 97 42.69 10.88 -10.06
N PRO A 98 43.59 10.94 -9.06
CA PRO A 98 44.51 12.06 -8.97
C PRO A 98 45.34 12.09 -10.25
N ASP A 99 45.31 13.23 -10.94
CA ASP A 99 46.12 13.48 -12.14
C ASP A 99 47.57 13.05 -11.86
N GLY A 100 48.04 12.05 -12.60
CA GLY A 100 49.37 11.44 -12.45
C GLY A 100 50.52 12.39 -12.75
#